data_AF-C6PST2-F1
#
_entry.id   AF-C6PST2-F1
#
_cell.length_a   1.000
_cell.length_b   1.000
_cell.length_c   1.000
_cell.angle_alpha   90.00
_cell.angle_beta   90.00
_cell.angle_gamma   90.00
#
_symmetry.space_group_name_H-M   'P 1'
#
loop_
_entity.id
_entity.type
_entity.pdbx_description
1 polymer ?
#
loop_
_entity_poly.entity_id
_entity_poly.type
_entity_poly.pdbx_seq_one_letter_code
_entity_poly.pdbx_strand_id
1 'polypeptide(L)'
;MKKTIISVLTASLILGTSTIALAADNTSVSSTNNSISVTQTAGQTSAKKQFYSTIYKDKMAAITDLRTQTKNALASNKAVSDKIKSAVKSMSTTSDLQTQVKSGKEKLKNDSAQLKTLVQQRNTLHSQLETAKKAKDTSTISSLQAQIKSLSSQIETAKQQYQTDKSAVQPLTTQLKTANNARKQKLQQLQPLIQQNKDLHQKIAQEEAAKNKLWESYKAQVKSGDFTSAGNTLQSIIDAKTQILNDIKTKGDTLNQLISSINSLNGSQQ
;
A
#
# COMPACT_ATOMS: atom_id res chain seq x y z
N MET A 1 5.46 -13.64 0.06
CA MET A 1 5.45 -12.40 -0.76
C MET A 1 4.09 -11.70 -0.87
N LYS A 2 2.92 -12.36 -0.69
CA LYS A 2 1.59 -11.69 -0.77
C LYS A 2 1.38 -10.59 0.27
N LYS A 3 1.83 -10.79 1.51
CA LYS A 3 1.63 -9.84 2.62
C LYS A 3 2.49 -8.58 2.48
N THR A 4 3.71 -8.70 1.95
CA THR A 4 4.68 -7.59 1.96
C THR A 4 4.29 -6.40 1.08
N ILE A 5 3.62 -6.63 -0.05
CA ILE A 5 3.41 -5.59 -1.08
C ILE A 5 2.15 -4.75 -0.83
N ILE A 6 1.04 -5.37 -0.41
CA ILE A 6 -0.16 -4.62 0.00
C ILE A 6 0.17 -3.78 1.24
N SER A 7 0.95 -4.33 2.17
CA SER A 7 1.46 -3.62 3.34
C SER A 7 2.33 -2.42 2.98
N VAL A 8 3.13 -2.45 1.90
CA VAL A 8 3.93 -1.29 1.47
C VAL A 8 3.05 -0.17 0.92
N LEU A 9 2.03 -0.47 0.10
CA LEU A 9 1.08 0.55 -0.36
C LEU A 9 0.25 1.12 0.80
N THR A 10 -0.30 0.26 1.66
CA THR A 10 -1.15 0.70 2.77
C THR A 10 -0.37 1.43 3.86
N ALA A 11 0.82 0.97 4.24
CA ALA A 11 1.65 1.66 5.24
C ALA A 11 2.09 3.06 4.77
N SER A 12 2.46 3.20 3.49
CA SER A 12 2.85 4.49 2.92
C SER A 12 1.69 5.49 2.83
N LEU A 13 0.45 5.01 2.72
CA LEU A 13 -0.77 5.82 2.71
C LEU A 13 -1.28 6.17 4.12
N ILE A 14 -1.08 5.27 5.11
CA ILE A 14 -1.50 5.46 6.51
C ILE A 14 -0.59 6.47 7.24
N LEU A 15 0.70 6.49 6.92
CA LEU A 15 1.63 7.51 7.48
C LEU A 15 1.14 8.94 7.16
N GLY A 16 0.42 9.14 6.05
CA GLY A 16 -0.15 10.43 5.66
C GLY A 16 -1.41 10.88 6.42
N THR A 17 -1.97 10.05 7.32
CA THR A 17 -3.10 10.42 8.19
C THR A 17 -2.69 10.61 9.65
N SER A 18 -1.40 10.41 9.97
CA SER A 18 -0.89 10.82 11.28
C SER A 18 -1.13 12.32 11.39
N THR A 19 -1.87 12.68 12.43
CA THR A 19 -2.19 14.04 12.80
C THR A 19 -0.87 14.80 12.89
N ILE A 20 -0.57 15.61 11.88
CA ILE A 20 0.20 16.83 12.12
C ILE A 20 -0.66 17.52 13.17
N ALA A 21 -0.23 17.46 14.42
CA ALA A 21 -0.90 18.14 15.50
C ALA A 21 -0.87 19.61 15.08
N LEU A 22 -1.98 20.09 14.53
CA LEU A 22 -2.35 21.50 14.57
C LEU A 22 -2.42 21.75 16.07
N ALA A 23 -1.29 22.13 16.66
CA ALA A 23 -1.26 22.56 18.04
C ALA A 23 -2.42 23.54 18.18
N ALA A 24 -3.35 23.22 19.07
CA ALA A 24 -4.37 24.17 19.46
C ALA A 24 -3.58 25.35 20.03
N ASP A 25 -3.42 26.39 19.22
CA ASP A 25 -2.96 27.69 19.69
C ASP A 25 -4.04 28.16 20.66
N ASN A 26 -3.89 27.79 21.94
CA ASN A 26 -4.56 28.45 23.04
C ASN A 26 -3.97 29.86 23.16
N THR A 27 -4.24 30.72 22.18
CA THR A 27 -4.03 32.15 22.29
C THR A 27 -5.25 32.76 22.97
N SER A 28 -5.51 32.38 24.22
CA SER A 28 -6.10 33.35 25.15
C SER A 28 -4.95 34.20 25.65
N VAL A 29 -4.71 35.34 25.01
CA VAL A 29 -3.89 36.38 25.62
C VAL A 29 -4.74 36.93 26.77
N SER A 30 -4.64 36.28 27.93
CA SER A 30 -5.12 36.86 29.17
C SER A 30 -4.15 37.98 29.50
N SER A 31 -4.64 39.22 29.35
CA SER A 31 -3.95 40.45 29.73
C SER A 31 -3.65 40.45 31.21
N THR A 32 -2.64 39.68 31.65
CA THR A 32 -2.16 39.72 33.02
C THR A 32 -1.05 40.75 33.04
N ASN A 33 -1.39 41.95 33.51
CA ASN A 33 -0.47 43.00 33.89
C ASN A 33 0.57 42.41 34.86
N ASN A 34 1.76 42.09 34.36
CA ASN A 34 2.91 41.90 35.22
C ASN A 34 3.91 42.98 34.87
N SER A 35 3.99 43.96 35.78
CA SER A 35 4.78 45.17 35.69
C SER A 35 6.27 44.84 35.76
N ILE A 36 6.89 44.63 34.61
CA ILE A 36 8.33 44.86 34.44
C ILE A 36 8.46 46.26 33.89
N SER A 37 8.87 47.20 34.74
CA SER A 37 9.13 48.60 34.39
C SER A 37 10.37 48.69 33.51
N VAL A 38 10.22 48.34 32.24
CA VAL A 38 11.11 48.83 31.18
C VAL A 38 10.55 50.20 30.78
N THR A 39 11.31 51.26 31.01
CA THR A 39 11.00 52.61 30.54
C THR A 39 10.87 52.55 29.01
N GLN A 40 9.63 52.40 28.51
CA GLN A 40 9.38 52.37 27.07
C GLN A 40 9.57 53.79 26.53
N THR A 41 10.45 53.92 25.54
CA THR A 41 10.62 55.17 24.82
C THR A 41 9.33 55.51 24.05
N ALA A 42 9.10 56.80 23.76
CA ALA A 42 7.93 57.24 22.99
C ALA A 42 7.80 56.50 21.63
N GLY A 43 8.93 56.16 21.00
CA GLY A 43 8.97 55.36 19.77
C GLY A 43 8.44 53.92 19.95
N GLN A 44 8.69 53.28 21.10
CA GLN A 44 8.18 51.94 21.40
C GLN A 44 6.66 51.93 21.63
N THR A 45 6.11 53.02 22.17
CA THR A 45 4.65 53.16 22.38
C THR A 45 3.89 53.27 21.06
N SER A 46 4.42 54.04 20.10
CA SER A 46 3.84 54.18 18.75
C SER A 46 3.94 52.88 17.94
N ALA A 47 5.09 52.20 17.98
CA ALA A 47 5.30 50.91 17.29
C ALA A 47 4.35 49.82 17.83
N LYS A 48 4.16 49.75 19.15
CA LYS A 48 3.21 48.84 19.79
C LYS A 48 1.77 49.08 19.33
N LYS A 49 1.35 50.35 19.27
CA LYS A 49 -0.01 50.72 18.85
C LYS A 49 -0.27 50.29 17.41
N GLN A 50 0.65 50.62 16.49
CA GLN A 50 0.55 50.25 15.07
C GLN A 50 0.57 48.73 14.86
N PHE A 51 1.40 48.01 15.62
CA PHE A 51 1.48 46.55 15.56
C PHE A 51 0.14 45.90 15.88
N TYR A 52 -0.50 46.26 17.00
CA TYR A 52 -1.77 45.64 17.40
C TYR A 52 -2.98 46.13 16.61
N SER A 53 -3.03 47.41 16.21
CA SER A 53 -4.21 47.98 15.52
C SER A 53 -4.36 47.49 14.09
N THR A 54 -3.25 47.18 13.42
CA THR A 54 -3.25 46.97 11.96
C THR A 54 -2.52 45.67 11.59
N ILE A 55 -1.24 45.55 11.96
CA ILE A 55 -0.40 44.43 11.53
C ILE A 55 -0.88 43.09 12.08
N TYR A 56 -1.12 43.02 13.39
CA TYR A 56 -1.53 41.78 14.07
C TYR A 56 -2.90 41.30 13.59
N LYS A 57 -3.88 42.21 13.51
CA LYS A 57 -5.25 41.87 13.13
C LYS A 57 -5.31 41.25 11.73
N ASP A 58 -4.69 41.89 10.75
CA ASP A 58 -4.76 41.45 9.35
C ASP A 58 -3.96 40.14 9.15
N LYS A 59 -2.77 40.04 9.74
CA LYS A 59 -1.94 38.83 9.65
C LYS A 59 -2.58 37.63 10.34
N MET A 60 -3.22 37.82 11.49
CA MET A 60 -3.91 36.74 12.19
C MET A 60 -5.18 36.30 11.46
N ALA A 61 -5.90 37.21 10.79
CA ALA A 61 -6.99 36.86 9.90
C ALA A 61 -6.50 35.97 8.74
N ALA A 62 -5.39 36.34 8.08
CA ALA A 62 -4.77 35.54 7.03
C ALA A 62 -4.32 34.15 7.52
N ILE A 63 -3.71 34.07 8.71
CA ILE A 63 -3.33 32.80 9.34
C ILE A 63 -4.55 31.91 9.60
N THR A 64 -5.66 32.51 10.04
CA THR A 64 -6.92 31.80 10.31
C THR A 64 -7.54 31.25 9.03
N ASP A 65 -7.58 32.05 7.97
CA ASP A 65 -8.07 31.61 6.66
C ASP A 65 -7.22 30.46 6.11
N LEU A 66 -5.89 30.63 6.11
CA LEU A 66 -4.96 29.56 5.72
C LEU A 66 -5.18 28.29 6.56
N ARG A 67 -5.52 28.40 7.86
CA ARG A 67 -5.79 27.24 8.73
C ARG A 67 -7.02 26.48 8.24
N THR A 68 -8.08 27.19 7.90
CA THR A 68 -9.30 26.62 7.31
C THR A 68 -8.99 25.93 5.98
N GLN A 69 -8.26 26.59 5.07
CA GLN A 69 -7.87 26.00 3.79
C GLN A 69 -7.03 24.72 3.96
N THR A 70 -6.05 24.73 4.86
CA THR A 70 -5.23 23.54 5.18
C THR A 70 -6.10 22.39 5.68
N LYS A 71 -7.03 22.66 6.60
CA LYS A 71 -7.94 21.64 7.14
C LYS A 71 -8.79 21.01 6.04
N ASN A 72 -9.34 21.81 5.13
CA ASN A 72 -10.15 21.33 4.02
C ASN A 72 -9.33 20.48 3.05
N ALA A 73 -8.12 20.92 2.70
CA ALA A 73 -7.23 20.16 1.82
C ALA A 73 -6.81 18.81 2.42
N LEU A 74 -6.51 18.77 3.73
CA LEU A 74 -6.22 17.53 4.45
C LEU A 74 -7.42 16.57 4.47
N ALA A 75 -8.64 17.09 4.66
CA ALA A 75 -9.86 16.28 4.61
C ALA A 75 -10.08 15.66 3.22
N SER A 76 -9.88 16.44 2.15
CA SER A 76 -9.92 15.95 0.77
C SER A 76 -8.88 14.85 0.52
N ASN A 77 -7.63 15.07 0.94
CA ASN A 77 -6.56 14.07 0.81
C ASN A 77 -6.89 12.78 1.57
N LYS A 78 -7.51 12.88 2.75
CA LYS A 78 -7.96 11.71 3.51
C LYS A 78 -9.03 10.93 2.74
N ALA A 79 -10.02 11.61 2.18
CA ALA A 79 -11.08 10.97 1.42
C ALA A 79 -10.53 10.19 0.21
N VAL A 80 -9.56 10.77 -0.52
CA VAL A 80 -8.89 10.09 -1.63
C VAL A 80 -8.05 8.90 -1.15
N SER A 81 -7.30 9.05 -0.05
CA SER A 81 -6.53 7.96 0.56
C SER A 81 -7.40 6.76 0.94
N ASP A 82 -8.60 7.00 1.49
CA ASP A 82 -9.53 5.93 1.85
C ASP A 82 -10.13 5.23 0.61
N LYS A 83 -10.34 5.96 -0.49
CA LYS A 83 -10.68 5.37 -1.81
C LYS A 83 -9.55 4.49 -2.33
N ILE A 84 -8.30 4.95 -2.24
CA ILE A 84 -7.12 4.15 -2.64
C ILE A 84 -7.02 2.87 -1.83
N LYS A 85 -7.16 2.92 -0.50
CA LYS A 85 -7.15 1.72 0.36
C LYS A 85 -8.20 0.69 -0.09
N SER A 86 -9.41 1.17 -0.40
CA SER A 86 -10.50 0.31 -0.87
C SER A 86 -10.18 -0.31 -2.24
N ALA A 87 -9.68 0.49 -3.19
CA ALA A 87 -9.30 0.02 -4.52
C ALA A 87 -8.14 -0.99 -4.49
N VAL A 88 -7.14 -0.79 -3.61
CA VAL A 88 -6.04 -1.75 -3.44
C VAL A 88 -6.53 -3.07 -2.82
N LYS A 89 -7.53 -3.00 -1.93
CA LYS A 89 -8.13 -4.21 -1.34
C LYS A 89 -8.89 -5.02 -2.39
N SER A 90 -9.58 -4.38 -3.34
CA SER A 90 -10.28 -5.10 -4.41
C SER A 90 -9.34 -5.69 -5.48
N MET A 91 -8.11 -5.17 -5.63
CA MET A 91 -7.07 -5.75 -6.51
C MET A 91 -6.55 -7.14 -6.07
N SER A 92 -7.05 -7.71 -4.96
CA SER A 92 -6.29 -8.67 -4.15
C SER A 92 -6.65 -10.16 -4.27
N THR A 93 -7.25 -10.65 -5.36
CA THR A 93 -7.56 -12.10 -5.43
C THR A 93 -7.21 -12.79 -6.74
N THR A 94 -5.95 -13.24 -6.85
CA THR A 94 -5.58 -14.45 -7.61
C THR A 94 -5.66 -15.72 -6.74
N SER A 95 -6.38 -15.67 -5.62
CA SER A 95 -6.52 -16.78 -4.67
C SER A 95 -7.04 -18.03 -5.35
N ASP A 96 -8.03 -17.87 -6.22
CA ASP A 96 -8.77 -19.01 -6.76
C ASP A 96 -7.93 -19.73 -7.81
N LEU A 97 -7.28 -18.99 -8.71
CA LEU A 97 -6.29 -19.56 -9.65
C LEU A 97 -5.14 -20.26 -8.91
N GLN A 98 -4.66 -19.71 -7.79
CA GLN A 98 -3.62 -20.37 -7.01
C GLN A 98 -4.10 -21.66 -6.35
N THR A 99 -5.31 -21.65 -5.81
CA THR A 99 -5.93 -22.85 -5.23
C THR A 99 -6.13 -23.90 -6.32
N GLN A 100 -6.67 -23.54 -7.49
CA GLN A 100 -6.86 -24.46 -8.60
C GLN A 100 -5.54 -25.06 -9.11
N VAL A 101 -4.50 -24.23 -9.31
CA VAL A 101 -3.16 -24.72 -9.69
C VAL A 101 -2.59 -25.65 -8.63
N LYS A 102 -2.76 -25.35 -7.34
CA LYS A 102 -2.28 -26.20 -6.24
C LYS A 102 -3.00 -27.55 -6.25
N SER A 103 -4.32 -27.54 -6.28
CA SER A 103 -5.14 -28.76 -6.28
C SER A 103 -4.84 -29.63 -7.51
N GLY A 104 -4.72 -29.02 -8.69
CA GLY A 104 -4.37 -29.76 -9.91
C GLY A 104 -2.96 -30.37 -9.88
N LYS A 105 -1.98 -29.67 -9.29
CA LYS A 105 -0.63 -30.24 -9.08
C LYS A 105 -0.63 -31.41 -8.10
N GLU A 106 -1.43 -31.36 -7.04
CA GLU A 106 -1.59 -32.50 -6.13
C GLU A 106 -2.29 -33.67 -6.83
N LYS A 107 -3.31 -33.41 -7.67
CA LYS A 107 -3.94 -34.48 -8.46
C LYS A 107 -2.95 -35.15 -9.41
N LEU A 108 -2.12 -34.38 -10.12
CA LEU A 108 -1.05 -34.92 -10.96
C LEU A 108 -0.03 -35.79 -10.19
N LYS A 109 0.31 -35.37 -8.98
CA LYS A 109 1.22 -36.14 -8.11
C LYS A 109 0.59 -37.48 -7.72
N ASN A 110 -0.70 -37.49 -7.39
CA ASN A 110 -1.43 -38.71 -7.05
C ASN A 110 -1.59 -39.63 -8.26
N ASP A 111 -1.99 -39.10 -9.41
CA ASP A 111 -2.12 -39.86 -10.67
C ASP A 111 -0.78 -40.51 -11.05
N SER A 112 0.34 -39.78 -10.90
CA SER A 112 1.68 -40.30 -11.13
C SER A 112 2.07 -41.43 -10.16
N ALA A 113 1.75 -41.29 -8.88
CA ALA A 113 2.00 -42.31 -7.86
C ALA A 113 1.17 -43.58 -8.10
N GLN A 114 -0.10 -43.42 -8.48
CA GLN A 114 -0.96 -44.54 -8.88
C GLN A 114 -0.38 -45.27 -10.10
N LEU A 115 0.05 -44.53 -11.13
CA LEU A 115 0.67 -45.11 -12.32
C LEU A 115 1.90 -45.96 -11.97
N LYS A 116 2.77 -45.44 -11.11
CA LYS A 116 3.98 -46.14 -10.65
C LYS A 116 3.61 -47.44 -9.94
N THR A 117 2.59 -47.41 -9.09
CA THR A 117 2.10 -48.59 -8.35
C THR A 117 1.57 -49.66 -9.30
N LEU A 118 0.71 -49.29 -10.24
CA LEU A 118 0.14 -50.23 -11.22
C LEU A 118 1.23 -50.87 -12.10
N VAL A 119 2.23 -50.08 -12.52
CA VAL A 119 3.37 -50.59 -13.29
C VAL A 119 4.19 -51.59 -12.48
N GLN A 120 4.45 -51.32 -11.20
CA GLN A 120 5.16 -52.24 -10.31
C GLN A 120 4.40 -53.55 -10.08
N GLN A 121 3.09 -53.48 -9.87
CA GLN A 121 2.22 -54.66 -9.77
C GLN A 121 2.27 -55.51 -11.04
N ARG A 122 2.14 -54.88 -12.21
CA ARG A 122 2.20 -55.56 -13.51
C ARG A 122 3.56 -56.24 -13.76
N ASN A 123 4.68 -55.61 -13.35
CA ASN A 123 6.01 -56.22 -13.44
C ASN A 123 6.17 -57.42 -12.50
N THR A 124 5.59 -57.34 -11.31
CA THR A 124 5.58 -58.46 -10.34
C THR A 124 4.82 -59.65 -10.91
N LEU A 125 3.62 -59.43 -11.46
CA LEU A 125 2.85 -60.50 -12.13
C LEU A 125 3.60 -61.09 -13.32
N HIS A 126 4.32 -60.29 -14.10
CA HIS A 126 5.17 -60.80 -15.18
C HIS A 126 6.25 -61.74 -14.66
N SER A 127 6.90 -61.39 -13.55
CA SER A 127 7.93 -62.24 -12.92
C SER A 127 7.33 -63.56 -12.40
N GLN A 128 6.13 -63.51 -11.82
CA GLN A 128 5.38 -64.70 -11.40
C GLN A 128 4.98 -65.56 -12.60
N LEU A 129 4.58 -64.95 -13.71
CA LEU A 129 4.20 -65.64 -14.94
C LEU A 129 5.40 -66.41 -15.51
N GLU A 130 6.59 -65.81 -15.55
CA GLU A 130 7.80 -66.49 -15.99
C GLU A 130 8.16 -67.67 -15.08
N THR A 131 7.91 -67.56 -13.78
CA THR A 131 8.08 -68.68 -12.83
C THR A 131 7.08 -69.80 -13.10
N ALA A 132 5.80 -69.49 -13.30
CA ALA A 132 4.76 -70.46 -13.61
C ALA A 132 5.00 -71.18 -14.96
N LYS A 133 5.50 -70.46 -15.97
CA LYS A 133 5.93 -71.03 -17.26
C LYS A 133 7.03 -72.07 -17.09
N LYS A 134 8.06 -71.77 -16.28
CA LYS A 134 9.13 -72.74 -15.97
C LYS A 134 8.59 -73.98 -15.26
N ALA A 135 7.62 -73.81 -14.37
CA ALA A 135 6.95 -74.89 -13.66
C ALA A 135 5.89 -75.64 -14.51
N LYS A 136 5.56 -75.17 -15.73
CA LYS A 136 4.50 -75.70 -16.61
C LYS A 136 3.11 -75.74 -15.96
N ASP A 137 2.84 -74.86 -14.99
CA ASP A 137 1.52 -74.75 -14.34
C ASP A 137 0.58 -73.94 -15.23
N THR A 138 -0.19 -74.65 -16.06
CA THR A 138 -1.12 -74.06 -17.03
C THR A 138 -2.23 -73.23 -16.38
N SER A 139 -2.72 -73.65 -15.21
CA SER A 139 -3.79 -72.95 -14.49
C SER A 139 -3.34 -71.58 -13.99
N THR A 140 -2.16 -71.53 -13.38
CA THR A 140 -1.55 -70.28 -12.89
C THR A 140 -1.17 -69.37 -14.06
N ILE A 141 -0.66 -69.92 -15.17
CA ILE A 141 -0.35 -69.16 -16.39
C ILE A 141 -1.58 -68.41 -16.90
N SER A 142 -2.72 -69.10 -17.09
CA SER A 142 -3.94 -68.46 -17.61
C SER A 142 -4.48 -67.38 -16.67
N SER A 143 -4.46 -67.63 -15.35
CA SER A 143 -4.87 -66.64 -14.35
C SER A 143 -3.99 -65.39 -14.37
N LEU A 144 -2.67 -65.56 -14.38
CA LEU A 144 -1.72 -64.44 -14.41
C LEU A 144 -1.82 -63.64 -15.72
N GLN A 145 -2.02 -64.30 -16.86
CA GLN A 145 -2.25 -63.61 -18.14
C GLN A 145 -3.51 -62.73 -18.11
N ALA A 146 -4.61 -63.24 -17.53
CA ALA A 146 -5.84 -62.46 -17.38
C ALA A 146 -5.63 -61.24 -16.45
N GLN A 147 -4.93 -61.43 -15.34
CA GLN A 147 -4.60 -60.33 -14.41
C GLN A 147 -3.69 -59.27 -15.06
N ILE A 148 -2.65 -59.69 -15.79
CA ILE A 148 -1.75 -58.78 -16.53
C ILE A 148 -2.53 -57.98 -17.58
N LYS A 149 -3.47 -58.61 -18.29
CA LYS A 149 -4.33 -57.94 -19.27
C LYS A 149 -5.22 -56.89 -18.60
N SER A 150 -5.85 -57.23 -17.48
CA SER A 150 -6.65 -56.29 -16.68
C SER A 150 -5.82 -55.11 -16.17
N LEU A 151 -4.67 -55.36 -15.57
CA LEU A 151 -3.74 -54.32 -15.10
C LEU A 151 -3.24 -53.44 -16.24
N SER A 152 -2.98 -54.00 -17.42
CA SER A 152 -2.57 -53.22 -18.59
C SER A 152 -3.67 -52.25 -19.03
N SER A 153 -4.94 -52.66 -18.98
CA SER A 153 -6.08 -51.77 -19.22
C SER A 153 -6.16 -50.64 -18.18
N GLN A 154 -6.01 -50.97 -16.89
CA GLN A 154 -6.03 -49.96 -15.82
C GLN A 154 -4.88 -48.94 -15.95
N ILE A 155 -3.70 -49.41 -16.34
CA ILE A 155 -2.54 -48.52 -16.61
C ILE A 155 -2.86 -47.57 -17.76
N GLU A 156 -3.50 -48.04 -18.82
CA GLU A 156 -3.85 -47.18 -19.95
C GLU A 156 -4.89 -46.12 -19.53
N THR A 157 -5.93 -46.51 -18.80
CA THR A 157 -6.91 -45.55 -18.24
C THR A 157 -6.22 -44.51 -17.33
N ALA A 158 -5.33 -44.94 -16.44
CA ALA A 158 -4.59 -44.04 -15.55
C ALA A 158 -3.63 -43.11 -16.31
N LYS A 159 -3.01 -43.58 -17.40
CA LYS A 159 -2.19 -42.74 -18.29
C LYS A 159 -3.05 -41.66 -18.94
N GLN A 160 -4.21 -42.01 -19.48
CA GLN A 160 -5.10 -41.05 -20.11
C GLN A 160 -5.56 -39.99 -19.11
N GLN A 161 -5.97 -40.40 -17.90
CA GLN A 161 -6.34 -39.47 -16.84
C GLN A 161 -5.20 -38.51 -16.50
N TYR A 162 -3.98 -39.02 -16.33
CA TYR A 162 -2.80 -38.19 -16.06
C TYR A 162 -2.57 -37.16 -17.18
N GLN A 163 -2.74 -37.53 -18.45
CA GLN A 163 -2.57 -36.59 -19.57
C GLN A 163 -3.68 -35.53 -19.61
N THR A 164 -4.94 -35.92 -19.35
CA THR A 164 -6.07 -34.98 -19.24
C THR A 164 -5.81 -33.96 -18.14
N ASP A 165 -5.43 -34.41 -16.96
CA ASP A 165 -5.08 -33.57 -15.83
C ASP A 165 -3.92 -32.62 -16.13
N LYS A 166 -2.88 -33.14 -16.77
CA LYS A 166 -1.68 -32.38 -17.12
C LYS A 166 -2.04 -31.24 -18.07
N SER A 167 -2.89 -31.56 -19.05
CA SER A 167 -3.39 -30.60 -20.04
C SER A 167 -4.31 -29.55 -19.41
N ALA A 168 -5.04 -29.88 -18.34
CA ALA A 168 -5.87 -28.92 -17.60
C ALA A 168 -5.05 -27.99 -16.69
N VAL A 169 -3.98 -28.48 -16.06
CA VAL A 169 -3.14 -27.70 -15.13
C VAL A 169 -2.22 -26.72 -15.84
N GLN A 170 -1.76 -27.05 -17.04
CA GLN A 170 -0.85 -26.19 -17.82
C GLN A 170 -1.43 -24.79 -18.11
N PRO A 171 -2.65 -24.62 -18.67
CA PRO A 171 -3.22 -23.31 -18.93
C PRO A 171 -3.45 -22.51 -17.64
N LEU A 172 -3.90 -23.16 -16.56
CA LEU A 172 -4.06 -22.51 -15.25
C LEU A 172 -2.72 -21.97 -14.71
N THR A 173 -1.64 -22.73 -14.89
CA THR A 173 -0.30 -22.32 -14.48
C THR A 173 0.18 -21.10 -15.30
N THR A 174 -0.07 -21.11 -16.61
CA THR A 174 0.24 -19.98 -17.50
C THR A 174 -0.57 -18.75 -17.13
N GLN A 175 -1.89 -18.88 -16.96
CA GLN A 175 -2.77 -17.79 -16.53
C GLN A 175 -2.30 -17.19 -15.20
N LEU A 176 -1.95 -18.03 -14.22
CA LEU A 176 -1.41 -17.57 -12.94
C LEU A 176 -0.09 -16.81 -13.11
N LYS A 177 0.82 -17.27 -13.96
CA LYS A 177 2.09 -16.58 -14.25
C LYS A 177 1.83 -15.22 -14.90
N THR A 178 0.96 -15.17 -15.90
CA THR A 178 0.56 -13.92 -16.58
C THR A 178 -0.07 -12.94 -15.61
N ALA A 179 -1.04 -13.38 -14.79
CA ALA A 179 -1.68 -12.54 -13.78
C ALA A 179 -0.67 -11.98 -12.76
N ASN A 180 0.28 -12.81 -12.30
CA ASN A 180 1.33 -12.37 -11.38
C ASN A 180 2.28 -11.35 -12.03
N ASN A 181 2.65 -11.54 -13.29
CA ASN A 181 3.50 -10.61 -14.04
C ASN A 181 2.80 -9.27 -14.27
N ALA A 182 1.54 -9.30 -14.73
CA ALA A 182 0.71 -8.11 -14.88
C ALA A 182 0.61 -7.34 -13.55
N ARG A 183 0.40 -8.05 -12.42
CA ARG A 183 0.40 -7.42 -11.10
C ARG A 183 1.73 -6.77 -10.76
N LYS A 184 2.85 -7.43 -11.05
CA LYS A 184 4.19 -6.89 -10.80
C LYS A 184 4.45 -5.61 -11.59
N GLN A 185 4.09 -5.60 -12.88
CA GLN A 185 4.22 -4.43 -13.75
C GLN A 185 3.37 -3.27 -13.26
N LYS A 186 2.10 -3.54 -12.91
CA LYS A 186 1.18 -2.57 -12.30
C LYS A 186 1.81 -1.90 -11.07
N LEU A 187 2.41 -2.68 -10.17
CA LEU A 187 3.06 -2.14 -8.97
C LEU A 187 4.29 -1.29 -9.29
N GLN A 188 5.10 -1.70 -10.27
CA GLN A 188 6.26 -0.92 -10.70
C GLN A 188 5.85 0.44 -11.26
N GLN A 189 4.72 0.52 -11.97
CA GLN A 189 4.17 1.78 -12.48
C GLN A 189 3.66 2.71 -11.37
N LEU A 190 3.17 2.16 -10.25
CA LEU A 190 2.69 2.96 -9.10
C LEU A 190 3.83 3.42 -8.19
N GLN A 191 4.99 2.77 -8.24
CA GLN A 191 6.13 3.02 -7.34
C GLN A 191 6.59 4.49 -7.30
N PRO A 192 6.70 5.22 -8.43
CA PRO A 192 7.12 6.63 -8.42
C PRO A 192 6.13 7.53 -7.67
N LEU A 193 4.82 7.34 -7.88
CA LEU A 193 3.78 8.11 -7.19
C LEU A 193 3.74 7.82 -5.69
N ILE A 194 3.97 6.56 -5.30
CA ILE A 194 4.08 6.17 -3.88
C ILE A 194 5.26 6.87 -3.22
N GLN A 195 6.42 6.89 -3.90
CA GLN A 195 7.61 7.55 -3.40
C GLN A 195 7.41 9.07 -3.31
N GLN A 196 6.88 9.70 -4.36
CA GLN A 196 6.56 11.13 -4.37
C GLN A 196 5.62 11.51 -3.21
N ASN A 197 4.57 10.72 -2.94
CA ASN A 197 3.67 10.99 -1.82
C ASN A 197 4.37 10.85 -0.46
N LYS A 198 5.34 9.93 -0.33
CA LYS A 198 6.16 9.79 0.89
C LYS A 198 7.07 11.01 1.08
N ASP A 199 7.73 11.45 0.02
CA ASP A 199 8.65 12.60 0.05
C ASP A 199 7.90 13.89 0.40
N LEU A 200 6.73 14.12 -0.21
CA LEU A 200 5.84 15.24 0.13
C LEU A 200 5.40 15.21 1.59
N HIS A 201 5.08 14.03 2.12
CA HIS A 201 4.71 13.92 3.53
C HIS A 201 5.87 14.31 4.47
N GLN A 202 7.09 13.86 4.16
CA GLN A 202 8.28 14.23 4.93
C GLN A 202 8.59 15.72 4.82
N LYS A 203 8.48 16.28 3.62
CA LYS A 203 8.66 17.72 3.35
C LYS A 203 7.69 18.57 4.19
N ILE A 204 6.40 18.25 4.15
CA ILE A 204 5.37 18.95 4.93
C ILE A 204 5.67 18.85 6.44
N ALA A 205 6.11 17.69 6.93
CA ALA A 205 6.47 17.54 8.35
C ALA A 205 7.66 18.42 8.75
N GLN A 206 8.66 18.56 7.89
CA GLN A 206 9.82 19.44 8.11
C GLN A 206 9.42 20.92 8.09
N GLU A 207 8.57 21.32 7.14
CA GLU A 207 8.04 22.68 7.03
C GLU A 207 7.20 23.07 8.25
N GLU A 208 6.36 22.15 8.75
CA GLU A 208 5.59 22.33 9.97
C GLU A 208 6.49 22.53 11.20
N ALA A 209 7.56 21.74 11.32
CA ALA A 209 8.54 21.90 12.39
C ALA A 209 9.28 23.24 12.29
N ALA A 210 9.65 23.69 11.09
CA ALA A 210 10.28 24.98 10.87
C ALA A 210 9.34 26.14 11.20
N LYS A 211 8.08 26.07 10.77
CA LYS A 211 7.04 27.05 11.09
C LYS A 211 6.80 27.15 12.60
N ASN A 212 6.85 26.05 13.34
CA ASN A 212 6.71 26.07 14.79
C ASN A 212 7.86 26.83 15.48
N LYS A 213 9.08 26.77 14.95
CA LYS A 213 10.20 27.60 15.44
C LYS A 213 9.95 29.09 15.22
N LEU A 214 9.34 29.48 14.09
CA LEU A 214 8.95 30.88 13.84
C LEU A 214 7.93 31.38 14.86
N TRP A 215 6.98 30.55 15.28
CA TRP A 215 6.04 30.89 16.34
C TRP A 215 6.72 31.16 17.68
N GLU A 216 7.71 30.37 18.05
CA GLU A 216 8.47 30.61 19.29
C GLU A 216 9.29 31.91 19.21
N SER A 217 9.93 32.19 18.07
CA SER A 217 10.61 33.47 17.83
C SER A 217 9.65 34.66 17.93
N TYR A 218 8.46 34.53 17.32
CA TYR A 218 7.42 35.55 17.40
C TYR A 218 7.00 35.84 18.85
N LYS A 219 6.72 34.80 19.64
CA LYS A 219 6.35 34.94 21.06
C LYS A 219 7.44 35.65 21.85
N ALA A 220 8.71 35.30 21.62
CA ALA A 220 9.85 35.94 22.27
C ALA A 220 9.96 37.43 21.91
N GLN A 221 9.81 37.78 20.62
CA GLN A 221 9.87 39.16 20.14
C GLN A 221 8.76 40.02 20.75
N VAL A 222 7.52 39.53 20.76
CA VAL A 222 6.39 40.21 21.42
C VAL A 222 6.67 40.43 22.91
N LYS A 223 7.20 39.42 23.61
CA LYS A 223 7.56 39.53 25.03
C LYS A 223 8.65 40.57 25.29
N SER A 224 9.63 40.68 24.39
CA SER A 224 10.72 41.65 24.48
C SER A 224 10.35 43.08 24.05
N GLY A 225 9.17 43.28 23.47
CA GLY A 225 8.72 44.57 22.93
C GLY A 225 9.29 44.92 21.54
N ASP A 226 9.94 43.97 20.86
CA ASP A 226 10.41 44.13 19.49
C ASP A 226 9.28 43.85 18.47
N PHE A 227 8.38 44.83 18.35
CA PHE A 227 7.19 44.72 17.51
C PHE A 227 7.48 44.75 16.01
N THR A 228 8.60 45.36 15.59
CA THR A 228 9.03 45.36 14.19
C THR A 228 9.44 43.95 13.77
N SER A 229 10.32 43.30 14.56
CA SER A 229 10.71 41.91 14.28
C SER A 229 9.54 40.95 14.43
N ALA A 230 8.67 41.16 15.42
CA ALA A 230 7.45 40.35 15.57
C ALA A 230 6.54 40.43 14.33
N GLY A 231 6.37 41.62 13.74
CA GLY A 231 5.61 41.82 12.50
C GLY A 231 6.22 41.07 11.31
N ASN A 232 7.55 41.10 11.18
CA ASN A 232 8.28 40.38 10.14
C ASN A 232 8.16 38.86 10.32
N THR A 233 8.32 38.36 11.55
CA THR A 233 8.18 36.92 11.86
C THR A 233 6.76 36.43 11.58
N LEU A 234 5.72 37.22 11.86
CA LEU A 234 4.35 36.89 11.45
C LEU A 234 4.20 36.75 9.94
N GLN A 235 4.88 37.60 9.15
CA GLN A 235 4.89 37.44 7.70
C GLN A 235 5.55 36.12 7.29
N SER A 236 6.72 35.79 7.85
CA SER A 236 7.39 34.51 7.57
C SER A 236 6.54 33.29 7.96
N ILE A 237 5.73 33.39 9.02
CA ILE A 237 4.75 32.35 9.40
C ILE A 237 3.67 32.20 8.31
N ILE A 238 3.14 33.30 7.78
CA ILE A 238 2.17 33.28 6.67
C ILE A 238 2.77 32.63 5.43
N ASP A 239 4.00 33.01 5.07
CA ASP A 239 4.69 32.47 3.90
C ASP A 239 4.92 30.96 4.05
N ALA A 240 5.43 30.52 5.20
CA ALA A 240 5.62 29.11 5.52
C ALA A 240 4.29 28.33 5.48
N LYS A 241 3.21 28.92 6.02
CA LYS A 241 1.89 28.28 6.02
C LYS A 241 1.27 28.20 4.63
N THR A 242 1.56 29.17 3.77
CA THR A 242 1.16 29.17 2.35
C THR A 242 1.89 28.06 1.59
N GLN A 243 3.20 27.91 1.83
CA GLN A 243 3.98 26.83 1.24
C GLN A 243 3.45 25.44 1.65
N ILE A 244 3.22 25.23 2.95
CA ILE A 244 2.63 23.99 3.48
C ILE A 244 1.28 23.68 2.80
N LEU A 245 0.42 24.68 2.64
CA LEU A 245 -0.86 24.50 1.95
C LEU A 245 -0.67 24.05 0.50
N ASN A 246 0.27 24.65 -0.22
CA ASN A 246 0.59 24.29 -1.60
C ASN A 246 1.10 22.85 -1.69
N ASP A 247 2.02 22.44 -0.81
CA ASP A 247 2.52 21.06 -0.79
C ASP A 247 1.44 20.04 -0.41
N ILE A 248 0.50 20.40 0.48
CA ILE A 248 -0.67 19.56 0.79
C ILE A 248 -1.57 19.41 -0.44
N LYS A 249 -1.78 20.48 -1.22
CA LYS A 249 -2.54 20.41 -2.48
C LYS A 249 -1.83 19.53 -3.51
N THR A 250 -0.52 19.71 -3.71
CA THR A 250 0.30 18.85 -4.58
C THR A 250 0.23 17.39 -4.16
N LYS A 251 0.27 17.10 -2.84
CA LYS A 251 0.05 15.74 -2.33
C LYS A 251 -1.33 15.20 -2.71
N GLY A 252 -2.36 16.04 -2.66
CA GLY A 252 -3.70 15.70 -3.15
C GLY A 252 -3.72 15.32 -4.62
N ASP A 253 -3.00 16.06 -5.46
CA ASP A 253 -2.87 15.76 -6.89
C ASP A 253 -2.16 14.42 -7.11
N THR A 254 -1.07 14.14 -6.38
CA THR A 254 -0.39 12.84 -6.43
C THR A 254 -1.32 11.70 -6.01
N LEU A 255 -2.15 11.89 -4.98
CA LEU A 255 -3.14 10.89 -4.57
C LEU A 255 -4.22 10.68 -5.65
N ASN A 256 -4.68 11.75 -6.29
CA ASN A 256 -5.65 11.67 -7.40
C ASN A 256 -5.06 10.95 -8.62
N GLN A 257 -3.79 11.18 -8.93
CA GLN A 257 -3.07 10.42 -9.96
C GLN A 257 -2.99 8.95 -9.57
N LEU A 258 -2.62 8.65 -8.32
CA LEU A 258 -2.48 7.28 -7.84
C LEU A 258 -3.81 6.50 -7.93
N ILE A 259 -4.94 7.07 -7.50
CA ILE A 259 -6.24 6.40 -7.62
C ILE A 259 -6.65 6.22 -9.09
N SER A 260 -6.36 7.19 -9.95
CA SER A 260 -6.66 7.10 -11.38
C SER A 260 -5.84 5.99 -12.05
N SER A 261 -4.55 5.88 -11.73
CA SER A 261 -3.69 4.78 -12.17
C SER A 261 -4.18 3.43 -11.64
N ILE A 262 -4.59 3.34 -10.37
CA ILE A 262 -5.16 2.10 -9.83
C ILE A 262 -6.44 1.69 -10.58
N ASN A 263 -7.33 2.65 -10.86
CA ASN A 263 -8.58 2.39 -11.56
C ASN A 263 -8.36 1.99 -13.02
N SER A 264 -7.45 2.65 -13.75
CA SER A 264 -7.15 2.28 -15.14
C SER A 264 -6.57 0.87 -15.21
N LEU A 265 -5.72 0.52 -14.25
CA LEU A 265 -5.17 -0.82 -14.11
C LEU A 265 -6.25 -1.87 -13.77
N ASN A 266 -7.35 -1.50 -13.12
CA ASN A 266 -8.47 -2.41 -12.88
C ASN A 266 -9.41 -2.52 -14.09
N GLY A 267 -9.59 -1.44 -14.84
CA GLY A 267 -10.48 -1.37 -16.00
C GLY A 267 -9.98 -2.09 -17.25
N SER A 268 -8.68 -2.33 -17.42
CA SER A 268 -8.13 -3.07 -18.57
C SER A 268 -8.41 -4.58 -18.56
N GLN A 269 -9.43 -5.05 -17.83
CA GLN A 269 -9.86 -6.45 -17.75
C GLN A 269 -11.27 -6.71 -18.30
N GLN A 270 -11.90 -5.71 -18.93
CA GLN A 270 -13.07 -5.91 -19.79
C GLN A 270 -12.64 -5.85 -21.25
#